data_AF-A0A1G1H896-F1
#
_entry.id   AF-A0A1G1H896-F1
#
_cell.length_a   1.000
_cell.length_b   1.000
_cell.length_c   1.000
_cell.angle_alpha   90.00
_cell.angle_beta   90.00
_cell.angle_gamma   90.00
#
_symmetry.space_group_name_H-M   'P 1'
#
loop_
_entity.id
_entity.type
_entity.pdbx_description
1 polymer ?
#
loop_
_entity_poly.entity_id
_entity_poly.type
_entity_poly.pdbx_seq_one_letter_code
_entity_poly.pdbx_strand_id
1 'polypeptide(L)'
;MPKTDNDIALEWRNAIEKKLREEKDNEIIIPYSQVSLAFPGGPHPNSFDIQLIDSKSLQSWAKKLGWSVQTAPEVTHPTQKNTPWIHFIRIT
;
A
#
# COMPACT_ATOMS: atom_id res chain seq x y z
N MET A 1 16.80 -3.73 -20.39
CA MET A 1 17.36 -3.19 -19.14
C MET A 1 16.52 -3.71 -17.97
N PRO A 2 17.11 -4.09 -16.83
CA PRO A 2 16.33 -4.41 -15.64
C PRO A 2 15.56 -3.16 -15.19
N LYS A 3 14.32 -3.33 -14.72
CA LYS A 3 13.53 -2.25 -14.12
C LYS A 3 14.20 -1.81 -12.82
N THR A 4 14.25 -0.52 -12.56
CA THR A 4 14.72 0.01 -11.26
C THR A 4 13.61 -0.12 -10.22
N ASP A 5 13.97 -0.08 -8.93
CA ASP A 5 12.98 -0.05 -7.83
C ASP A 5 11.98 1.11 -7.98
N ASN A 6 12.42 2.22 -8.57
CA ASN A 6 11.56 3.38 -8.84
C ASN A 6 10.53 3.10 -9.95
N ASP A 7 10.92 2.36 -11.00
CA ASP A 7 10.00 1.94 -12.06
C ASP A 7 8.91 1.02 -11.50
N ILE A 8 9.31 0.06 -10.67
CA ILE A 8 8.40 -0.88 -9.99
C ILE A 8 7.44 -0.10 -9.09
N ALA A 9 7.95 0.84 -8.29
CA ALA A 9 7.11 1.66 -7.41
C ALA A 9 6.12 2.53 -8.18
N LEU A 10 6.50 3.04 -9.35
CA LEU A 10 5.58 3.81 -10.19
C LEU A 10 4.49 2.93 -10.80
N GLU A 11 4.83 1.75 -11.32
CA GLU A 11 3.86 0.80 -11.87
C GLU A 11 2.82 0.39 -10.83
N TRP A 12 3.25 0.06 -9.62
CA TRP A 12 2.34 -0.31 -8.54
C TRP A 12 1.49 0.86 -8.06
N ARG A 13 2.05 2.07 -7.94
CA ARG A 13 1.24 3.27 -7.64
C ARG A 13 0.15 3.50 -8.67
N ASN A 14 0.48 3.38 -9.96
CA ASN A 14 -0.50 3.55 -11.03
C ASN A 14 -1.58 2.45 -11.00
N ALA A 15 -1.19 1.21 -10.72
CA ALA A 15 -2.13 0.09 -10.59
C ALA A 15 -3.09 0.29 -9.41
N ILE A 16 -2.59 0.73 -8.26
CA ILE A 16 -3.41 1.04 -7.09
C ILE A 16 -4.31 2.24 -7.38
N GLU A 17 -3.77 3.32 -7.97
CA GLU A 17 -4.58 4.50 -8.32
C GLU A 17 -5.75 4.12 -9.23
N LYS A 18 -5.49 3.29 -10.25
CA LYS A 18 -6.52 2.81 -11.14
C LYS A 18 -7.63 2.06 -10.38
N LYS A 19 -7.25 1.13 -9.49
CA LYS A 19 -8.20 0.41 -8.63
C LYS A 19 -9.02 1.37 -7.78
N LEU A 20 -8.40 2.35 -7.13
CA LEU A 20 -9.09 3.35 -6.31
C LEU A 20 -10.08 4.19 -7.13
N ARG A 21 -9.77 4.51 -8.38
CA ARG A 21 -10.68 5.26 -9.27
C ARG A 21 -11.87 4.43 -9.75
N GLU A 22 -11.64 3.14 -10.00
CA GLU A 22 -12.67 2.21 -10.46
C GLU A 22 -13.57 1.71 -9.31
N GLU A 23 -13.08 1.78 -8.08
CA GLU A 23 -13.82 1.39 -6.89
C GLU A 23 -15.07 2.26 -6.70
N LYS A 24 -16.21 1.60 -6.46
CA LYS A 24 -17.50 2.27 -6.25
C LYS A 24 -17.85 2.34 -4.78
N ASP A 25 -17.34 1.40 -3.98
CA ASP A 25 -17.53 1.38 -2.55
C ASP A 25 -16.70 2.46 -1.86
N ASN A 26 -17.08 2.75 -0.61
CA ASN A 26 -16.36 3.73 0.23
C ASN A 26 -15.09 3.14 0.86
N GLU A 27 -14.81 1.87 0.62
CA GLU A 27 -13.68 1.14 1.21
C GLU A 27 -13.12 0.14 0.20
N ILE A 28 -11.80 -0.01 0.19
CA ILE A 28 -11.10 -1.10 -0.51
C ILE A 28 -9.87 -1.51 0.29
N ILE A 29 -9.64 -2.82 0.36
CA ILE A 29 -8.51 -3.40 1.06
C ILE A 29 -7.47 -3.88 0.05
N ILE A 30 -6.21 -3.49 0.25
CA ILE A 30 -5.10 -3.84 -0.63
C ILE A 30 -4.02 -4.59 0.18
N PRO A 31 -3.46 -5.70 -0.35
CA PRO A 31 -2.40 -6.43 0.33
C PRO A 31 -1.19 -5.56 0.65
N TYR A 32 -0.63 -5.72 1.84
CA TYR A 32 0.56 -5.00 2.30
C TYR A 32 1.70 -5.02 1.28
N SER A 33 1.96 -6.18 0.67
CA SER A 33 3.04 -6.36 -0.30
C SER A 33 2.87 -5.49 -1.56
N GLN A 34 1.65 -5.25 -2.03
CA GLN A 34 1.41 -4.35 -3.16
C GLN A 34 1.66 -2.90 -2.75
N VAL A 35 1.26 -2.54 -1.53
CA VAL A 35 1.45 -1.18 -1.00
C VAL A 35 2.92 -0.91 -0.68
N SER A 36 3.68 -1.88 -0.16
CA SER A 36 5.11 -1.75 0.11
C SER A 36 5.93 -1.62 -1.16
N LEU A 37 5.52 -2.27 -2.26
CA LEU A 37 6.13 -2.07 -3.57
C LEU A 37 5.82 -0.68 -4.14
N ALA A 38 4.61 -0.16 -3.93
CA ALA A 38 4.19 1.17 -4.39
C ALA A 38 4.85 2.32 -3.60
N PHE A 39 5.02 2.12 -2.29
CA PHE A 39 5.56 3.10 -1.35
C PHE A 39 6.71 2.47 -0.57
N PRO A 40 7.84 2.18 -1.25
CA PRO A 40 8.98 1.55 -0.61
C PRO A 40 9.55 2.46 0.47
N GLY A 41 9.56 1.96 1.71
CA GLY A 41 10.24 2.56 2.84
C GLY A 41 11.63 1.97 3.03
N GLY A 42 12.07 1.95 4.29
CA GLY A 42 13.33 1.30 4.68
C GLY A 42 13.20 -0.22 4.86
N PRO A 43 14.32 -0.92 5.05
CA PRO A 43 14.32 -2.33 5.45
C PRO A 43 13.69 -2.48 6.84
N HIS A 44 12.93 -3.55 7.06
CA HIS A 44 12.38 -3.85 8.38
C HIS A 44 13.53 -4.24 9.34
N PRO A 45 13.63 -3.64 10.54
CA PRO A 45 14.81 -3.77 11.40
C PRO A 45 15.07 -5.20 11.87
N ASN A 46 14.03 -6.04 11.90
CA ASN A 46 14.10 -7.43 12.37
C ASN A 46 13.82 -8.46 11.27
N SER A 47 13.68 -8.06 10.01
CA SER A 47 13.42 -9.01 8.91
C SER A 47 13.79 -8.42 7.56
N PHE A 48 14.66 -9.08 6.81
CA PHE A 48 15.04 -8.64 5.46
C PHE A 48 13.99 -8.99 4.40
N ASP A 49 13.07 -9.90 4.71
CA ASP A 49 11.99 -10.34 3.83
C ASP A 49 10.78 -9.39 3.83
N ILE A 50 10.76 -8.39 4.72
CA ILE A 50 9.65 -7.43 4.86
C ILE A 50 10.15 -6.03 4.49
N GLN A 51 9.66 -5.51 3.37
CA GLN A 51 9.85 -4.12 2.99
C GLN A 51 8.87 -3.24 3.74
N LEU A 52 9.35 -2.22 4.46
CA LEU A 52 8.46 -1.27 5.12
C LEU A 52 7.75 -0.39 4.09
N ILE A 53 6.59 0.12 4.49
CA ILE A 53 5.86 1.15 3.74
C ILE A 53 6.31 2.53 4.21
N ASP A 54 6.66 3.43 3.29
CA ASP A 54 6.74 4.86 3.60
C ASP A 54 5.32 5.40 3.84
N SER A 55 4.91 5.32 5.12
CA SER A 55 3.55 5.65 5.55
C SER A 55 3.23 7.13 5.34
N LYS A 56 4.23 8.03 5.40
CA LYS A 56 4.02 9.47 5.16
C LYS A 56 3.70 9.73 3.69
N SER A 57 4.48 9.13 2.79
CA SER A 57 4.26 9.24 1.35
C SER A 57 2.93 8.62 0.93
N LEU A 58 2.61 7.44 1.46
CA LEU A 58 1.34 6.75 1.21
C LEU A 58 0.14 7.60 1.66
N GLN A 59 0.13 8.09 2.89
CA GLN A 59 -0.98 8.91 3.41
C GLN A 59 -1.14 10.22 2.63
N SER A 60 -0.05 10.90 2.31
CA SER A 60 -0.08 12.14 1.53
C SER A 60 -0.62 11.91 0.11
N TRP A 61 -0.19 10.83 -0.54
CA TRP A 61 -0.67 10.44 -1.86
C TRP A 61 -2.14 10.05 -1.84
N ALA A 62 -2.56 9.17 -0.93
CA ALA A 62 -3.95 8.72 -0.84
C ALA A 62 -4.90 9.89 -0.54
N LYS A 63 -4.50 10.81 0.36
CA LYS A 63 -5.28 12.00 0.68
C LYS A 63 -5.52 12.90 -0.53
N LYS A 64 -4.53 13.05 -1.42
CA LYS A 64 -4.68 13.80 -2.68
C LYS A 64 -5.70 13.16 -3.63
N LEU A 65 -5.91 11.86 -3.52
CA LEU A 65 -6.90 11.11 -4.29
C LEU A 65 -8.27 11.04 -3.60
N GLY A 66 -8.44 11.66 -2.44
CA GLY A 66 -9.68 11.61 -1.66
C GLY A 66 -9.82 10.35 -0.79
N TRP A 67 -8.71 9.68 -0.46
CA TRP A 67 -8.68 8.46 0.35
C TRP A 67 -7.88 8.65 1.64
N SER A 68 -8.37 8.04 2.72
CA SER A 68 -7.68 7.85 3.99
C SER A 68 -7.13 6.43 4.06
N VAL A 69 -6.00 6.26 4.75
CA VAL A 69 -5.30 4.98 4.82
C VAL A 69 -5.23 4.50 6.26
N GLN A 70 -5.64 3.26 6.49
CA GLN A 70 -5.55 2.59 7.79
C GLN A 70 -4.99 1.19 7.63
N THR A 71 -4.38 0.63 8.67
CA THR A 71 -4.03 -0.79 8.69
C THR A 71 -5.27 -1.62 8.99
N ALA A 72 -5.40 -2.77 8.33
CA ALA A 72 -6.46 -3.77 8.49
C ALA A 72 -5.94 -5.00 9.25
N PRO A 73 -5.67 -4.92 10.58
CA PRO A 73 -5.13 -6.05 11.34
C PRO A 73 -6.05 -7.28 11.34
N GLU A 74 -7.36 -7.07 11.23
CA GLU A 74 -8.38 -8.10 11.08
C GLU A 74 -8.30 -8.85 9.74
N VAL A 75 -7.67 -8.24 8.73
CA VAL A 75 -7.42 -8.84 7.41
C VAL A 75 -5.92 -9.10 7.29
N THR A 76 -5.44 -10.05 8.08
CA THR A 76 -4.08 -10.59 7.98
C THR A 76 -4.12 -11.96 7.33
N HIS A 77 -3.21 -12.21 6.38
CA HIS A 77 -3.03 -13.56 5.87
C HIS A 77 -2.54 -14.46 7.02
N PRO A 78 -3.05 -15.70 7.20
CA PRO A 78 -2.74 -16.53 8.37
C PRO A 78 -1.24 -16.78 8.59
N THR A 79 -0.45 -16.72 7.51
CA THR A 79 1.01 -16.90 7.51
C THR A 79 1.80 -15.59 7.60
N GLN A 80 1.15 -14.42 7.54
CA GLN A 80 1.79 -13.10 7.52
C GLN A 80 1.19 -12.18 8.60
N LYS A 81 1.23 -12.64 9.85
CA LYS A 81 0.71 -11.89 11.03
C LYS A 81 1.37 -10.51 11.22
N ASN A 82 2.53 -10.27 10.63
CA ASN A 82 3.30 -9.04 10.76
C ASN A 82 3.07 -8.02 9.63
N THR A 83 2.27 -8.35 8.62
CA THR A 83 1.97 -7.45 7.49
C THR A 83 0.46 -7.36 7.26
N PRO A 84 -0.25 -6.58 8.10
CA PRO A 84 -1.68 -6.37 7.94
C PRO A 84 -1.97 -5.73 6.60
N TRP A 85 -3.08 -6.11 5.96
CA TRP A 85 -3.51 -5.45 4.73
C TRP A 85 -3.84 -3.97 5.01
N ILE A 86 -4.01 -3.20 3.95
CA ILE A 86 -4.17 -1.75 4.04
C ILE A 86 -5.57 -1.37 3.56
N HIS A 87 -6.33 -0.73 4.46
CA HIS A 87 -7.60 -0.10 4.17
C HIS A 87 -7.40 1.23 3.48
N PHE A 88 -8.11 1.42 2.37
CA PHE A 88 -8.34 2.71 1.75
C PHE A 88 -9.80 3.06 1.93
N ILE A 89 -10.09 4.15 2.65
CA ILE A 89 -11.44 4.60 2.96
C ILE A 89 -11.66 5.97 2.32
N ARG A 90 -12.76 6.17 1.59
CA ARG A 90 -13.06 7.48 1.00
C ARG A 90 -13.24 8.54 2.06
N ILE A 91 -12.60 9.67 1.85
CA ILE A 91 -12.81 10.88 2.64
C ILE A 91 -14.06 11.53 2.06
N THR A 92 -15.21 11.27 2.69
CA THR A 92 -16.49 11.94 2.42
C THR A 92 -16.45 13.40 2.79
#